data_AF-A0A3M0HXV1-F1
#
_entry.id   AF-A0A3M0HXV1-F1
#
_cell.length_a   1.000
_cell.length_b   1.000
_cell.length_c   1.000
_cell.angle_alpha   90.00
_cell.angle_beta   90.00
_cell.angle_gamma   90.00
#
_symmetry.space_group_name_H-M   'P 1'
#
loop_
_entity.id
_entity.type
_entity.pdbx_description
1 polymer ?
#
loop_
_entity_poly.entity_id
_entity_poly.type
_entity_poly.pdbx_seq_one_letter_code
_entity_poly.pdbx_strand_id
1 'polypeptide(L)'
;MADRLVAPVFDVDSSDNPIDTYLPQNGNRGYRVSRYELDLEYKVESNRLTGKAKITAVTTATVSKFAFDLGPAMNVSKVSVNGSRSVKFSHQRGKLKITPAKPIASGAALVVTVAYGGTPKPINGVWGEVGWEELTEGSLVASQPNGAASWFPCDDHPVSKASYGITITTDSPYYAVANGTLVRKQTRASRTTWVYEQPEPMASYLATIQIGPYEHRIVSPGPVPMKAITPPRLRAQFDHDFGRQPQMMDTFVRLYGPYPFASYTVVVTDDDLEIPIEAQGLSIFGANHCSGSRYYERLVAHELAHQWFGNSLTLGKWADIWLHEGFACYSEWIWAENSGGATAHDKAKRAHTIQRGLAMDMQLTDPGSARIFDDRVYKRGALALHAVRRTIGDERFFGLIQEWTSKYRYSTVATADFTDLASRFGCPRSLWDAWLVDKQMPSLP
;
A
#
# COMPACT_ATOMS: atom_id res chain seq x y z
N MET A 1 -15.38 27.68 -17.24
CA MET A 1 -16.07 28.05 -15.98
C MET A 1 -15.30 27.42 -14.85
N ALA A 2 -14.29 28.16 -14.41
CA ALA A 2 -13.45 27.85 -13.28
C ALA A 2 -14.13 28.36 -11.99
N ASP A 3 -13.60 27.91 -10.86
CA ASP A 3 -13.96 28.26 -9.49
C ASP A 3 -15.19 27.57 -8.90
N ARG A 4 -14.92 26.44 -8.23
CA ARG A 4 -15.27 26.22 -6.82
C ARG A 4 -14.53 25.00 -6.27
N LEU A 5 -13.21 25.11 -6.13
CA LEU A 5 -12.47 24.31 -5.15
C LEU A 5 -12.73 24.91 -3.78
N VAL A 6 -13.81 24.50 -3.13
CA VAL A 6 -13.95 24.69 -1.68
C VAL A 6 -13.42 23.43 -1.04
N ALA A 7 -12.13 23.43 -0.68
CA ALA A 7 -11.60 22.50 0.31
C ALA A 7 -11.87 23.11 1.69
N PRO A 8 -12.79 22.55 2.52
CA PRO A 8 -12.96 23.02 3.88
C PRO A 8 -11.84 22.47 4.75
N VAL A 9 -11.19 23.41 5.44
CA VAL A 9 -10.12 23.27 6.42
C VAL A 9 -10.60 22.56 7.69
N PHE A 10 -9.69 21.72 8.22
CA PHE A 10 -9.53 21.14 9.55
C PHE A 10 -10.46 21.60 10.68
N ASP A 11 -10.89 20.64 11.53
CA ASP A 11 -10.73 20.84 12.98
C ASP A 11 -10.90 19.59 13.83
N VAL A 12 -10.08 19.45 14.88
CA VAL A 12 -10.48 18.77 16.13
C VAL A 12 -10.09 19.59 17.39
N ASP A 13 -10.06 20.92 17.30
CA ASP A 13 -9.77 21.96 18.31
C ASP A 13 -8.29 22.28 18.63
N SER A 14 -7.34 22.26 17.67
CA SER A 14 -6.04 22.95 17.87
C SER A 14 -5.25 23.22 16.60
N SER A 15 -4.42 24.26 16.71
CA SER A 15 -3.40 24.85 15.83
C SER A 15 -2.30 23.92 15.28
N ASP A 16 -2.58 22.65 15.01
CA ASP A 16 -1.52 21.70 14.62
C ASP A 16 -1.38 21.60 13.10
N ASN A 17 -0.14 21.77 12.62
CA ASN A 17 0.23 21.53 11.23
C ASN A 17 -0.19 20.10 10.80
N PRO A 18 -0.54 19.86 9.53
CA PRO A 18 -0.81 18.51 9.02
C PRO A 18 0.33 17.53 9.34
N ILE A 19 0.02 16.24 9.47
CA ILE A 19 1.06 15.19 9.55
C ILE A 19 1.84 15.16 8.23
N ASP A 20 1.11 15.26 7.13
CA ASP A 20 1.63 15.36 5.79
C ASP A 20 0.82 16.40 5.00
N THR A 21 1.52 17.34 4.38
CA THR A 21 0.90 18.40 3.58
C THR A 21 0.23 17.87 2.32
N TYR A 22 0.55 16.65 1.88
CA TYR A 22 -0.06 16.01 0.72
C TYR A 22 -1.42 15.38 1.05
N LEU A 23 -1.61 15.00 2.31
CA LEU A 23 -2.84 14.45 2.85
C LEU A 23 -3.21 15.18 4.15
N PRO A 24 -3.53 16.47 4.08
CA PRO A 24 -3.62 17.31 5.26
C PRO A 24 -4.66 16.81 6.26
N GLN A 25 -5.75 16.19 5.80
CA GLN A 25 -6.85 15.73 6.66
C GLN A 25 -6.66 14.32 7.23
N ASN A 26 -5.66 13.55 6.79
CA ASN A 26 -5.52 12.14 7.15
C ASN A 26 -4.49 11.93 8.27
N GLY A 27 -4.65 10.81 8.97
CA GLY A 27 -3.83 10.47 10.11
C GLY A 27 -4.19 11.24 11.38
N ASN A 28 -3.64 10.80 12.50
CA ASN A 28 -4.02 11.24 13.84
C ASN A 28 -2.78 11.32 14.74
N ARG A 29 -2.88 12.10 15.82
CA ARG A 29 -1.80 12.30 16.80
C ARG A 29 -2.26 11.90 18.20
N GLY A 30 -1.30 11.82 19.12
CA GLY A 30 -1.56 11.55 20.54
C GLY A 30 -1.60 10.06 20.89
N TYR A 31 -1.50 9.17 19.91
CA TYR A 31 -1.35 7.73 20.12
C TYR A 31 -0.56 7.09 18.98
N ARG A 32 -0.16 5.83 19.18
CA ARG A 32 0.42 4.96 18.16
C ARG A 32 -0.29 3.61 18.20
N VAL A 33 -0.85 3.19 17.07
CA VAL A 33 -1.49 1.88 16.95
C VAL A 33 -0.43 0.79 16.84
N SER A 34 -0.68 -0.35 17.49
CA SER A 34 0.17 -1.55 17.45
C SER A 34 -0.54 -2.74 16.81
N ARG A 35 -1.88 -2.79 16.92
CA ARG A 35 -2.67 -3.88 16.38
C ARG A 35 -4.09 -3.47 16.03
N TYR A 36 -4.56 -3.93 14.88
CA TYR A 36 -5.97 -3.96 14.50
C TYR A 36 -6.48 -5.40 14.56
N GLU A 37 -7.64 -5.58 15.19
CA GLU A 37 -8.42 -6.81 15.13
C GLU A 37 -9.75 -6.46 14.46
N LEU A 38 -9.92 -6.89 13.21
CA LEU A 38 -11.08 -6.58 12.38
C LEU A 38 -11.96 -7.82 12.26
N ASP A 39 -13.17 -7.76 12.82
CA ASP A 39 -14.19 -8.79 12.67
C ASP A 39 -15.30 -8.25 11.76
N LEU A 40 -15.39 -8.80 10.56
CA LEU A 40 -16.13 -8.25 9.43
C LEU A 40 -17.12 -9.27 8.87
N GLU A 41 -18.31 -8.80 8.55
CA GLU A 41 -19.31 -9.50 7.75
C GLU A 41 -19.61 -8.67 6.50
N TYR A 42 -19.39 -9.23 5.33
CA TYR A 42 -19.73 -8.62 4.05
C TYR A 42 -20.77 -9.46 3.31
N LYS A 43 -21.88 -8.84 2.95
CA LYS A 43 -22.92 -9.44 2.10
C LYS A 43 -22.76 -8.92 0.68
N VAL A 44 -22.47 -9.81 -0.27
CA VAL A 44 -22.15 -9.40 -1.65
C VAL A 44 -23.35 -8.76 -2.32
N GLU A 45 -24.51 -9.44 -2.33
CA GLU A 45 -25.73 -8.99 -3.04
C GLU A 45 -26.21 -7.59 -2.64
N SER A 46 -26.01 -7.21 -1.37
CA SER A 46 -26.48 -5.93 -0.84
C SER A 46 -25.37 -4.89 -0.66
N ASN A 47 -24.13 -5.24 -1.06
CA ASN A 47 -22.91 -4.50 -0.77
C ASN A 47 -22.90 -3.94 0.67
N ARG A 48 -23.15 -4.82 1.65
CA ARG A 48 -23.33 -4.41 3.05
C ARG A 48 -22.18 -4.94 3.89
N LEU A 49 -21.43 -4.03 4.50
CA LEU A 49 -20.37 -4.35 5.45
C LEU A 49 -20.85 -4.04 6.87
N THR A 50 -20.70 -5.01 7.77
CA THR A 50 -20.82 -4.82 9.22
C THR A 50 -19.49 -5.17 9.86
N GLY A 51 -19.00 -4.34 10.77
CA GLY A 51 -17.68 -4.50 11.33
C GLY A 51 -17.61 -4.23 12.82
N LYS A 52 -16.67 -4.91 13.46
CA LYS A 52 -16.19 -4.61 14.80
C LYS A 52 -14.66 -4.52 14.74
N ALA A 53 -14.14 -3.31 14.91
CA ALA A 53 -12.72 -3.06 15.00
C ALA A 53 -12.31 -2.94 16.47
N LYS A 54 -11.36 -3.76 16.91
CA LYS A 54 -10.64 -3.56 18.18
C LYS A 54 -9.23 -3.07 17.86
N ILE A 55 -8.94 -1.85 18.26
CA ILE A 55 -7.70 -1.13 17.99
C ILE A 55 -6.89 -1.07 19.27
N THR A 56 -5.68 -1.61 19.25
CA THR A 56 -4.76 -1.59 20.40
C THR A 56 -3.65 -0.59 20.13
N ALA A 57 -3.57 0.43 20.97
CA ALA A 57 -2.65 1.54 20.85
C ALA A 57 -2.03 1.92 22.20
N VAL A 58 -0.99 2.76 22.15
CA VAL A 58 -0.40 3.43 23.31
C VAL A 58 -0.45 4.93 23.08
N THR A 59 -0.85 5.70 24.10
CA THR A 59 -0.86 7.16 24.01
C THR A 59 0.56 7.72 23.98
N THR A 60 0.81 8.71 23.11
CA THR A 60 2.10 9.41 23.00
C THR A 60 2.10 10.78 23.69
N ALA A 61 0.91 11.22 24.13
CA ALA A 61 0.68 12.39 24.95
C ALA A 61 -0.52 12.13 25.87
N THR A 62 -0.77 13.00 26.84
CA THR A 62 -2.04 12.96 27.58
C THR A 62 -3.17 13.38 26.65
N VAL A 63 -4.16 12.50 26.45
CA VAL A 63 -5.28 12.73 25.52
C VAL A 63 -6.61 12.82 26.27
N SER A 64 -7.30 13.95 26.11
CA SER A 64 -8.70 14.15 26.53
C SER A 64 -9.69 13.93 25.38
N LYS A 65 -9.18 13.95 24.14
CA LYS A 65 -9.91 13.75 22.89
C LYS A 65 -8.92 13.20 21.86
N PHE A 66 -9.36 12.26 21.04
CA PHE A 66 -8.58 11.71 19.92
C PHE A 66 -9.52 11.29 18.79
N ALA A 67 -8.99 10.93 17.62
CA ALA A 67 -9.79 10.54 16.48
C ALA A 67 -9.20 9.36 15.71
N PHE A 68 -10.03 8.72 14.89
CA PHE A 68 -9.65 7.81 13.80
C PHE A 68 -10.24 8.34 12.49
N ASP A 69 -9.58 8.05 11.38
CA ASP A 69 -10.14 8.18 10.04
C ASP A 69 -11.20 7.10 9.82
N LEU A 70 -12.37 7.50 9.33
CA LEU A 70 -13.45 6.58 8.93
C LEU A 70 -14.36 7.28 7.92
N GLY A 71 -14.53 6.69 6.75
CA GLY A 71 -15.32 7.21 5.66
C GLY A 71 -16.79 7.42 6.04
N PRO A 72 -17.47 8.42 5.42
CA PRO A 72 -18.84 8.79 5.79
C PRO A 72 -19.88 7.71 5.46
N ALA A 73 -19.54 6.72 4.62
CA ALA A 73 -20.42 5.61 4.28
C ALA A 73 -20.59 4.59 5.44
N MET A 74 -19.72 4.66 6.46
CA MET A 74 -19.68 3.73 7.57
C MET A 74 -20.27 4.34 8.84
N ASN A 75 -21.44 3.88 9.27
CA ASN A 75 -22.10 4.41 10.46
C ASN A 75 -21.57 3.74 11.73
N VAL A 76 -21.14 4.54 12.71
CA VAL A 76 -20.68 4.07 14.01
C VAL A 76 -21.85 3.94 14.98
N SER A 77 -22.10 2.73 15.48
CA SER A 77 -23.19 2.45 16.42
C SER A 77 -22.74 2.42 17.87
N LYS A 78 -21.47 2.07 18.12
CA LYS A 78 -20.94 1.92 19.48
C LYS A 78 -19.44 2.12 19.53
N VAL A 79 -19.00 2.80 20.59
CA VAL A 79 -17.58 2.93 20.94
C VAL A 79 -17.39 2.53 22.41
N SER A 80 -16.28 1.87 22.71
CA SER A 80 -15.77 1.73 24.07
C SER A 80 -14.27 1.98 24.10
N VAL A 81 -13.78 2.59 25.17
CA VAL A 81 -12.35 2.87 25.40
C VAL A 81 -11.93 2.20 26.70
N ASN A 82 -10.90 1.36 26.64
CA ASN A 82 -10.40 0.56 27.78
C ASN A 82 -11.53 -0.20 28.51
N GLY A 83 -12.47 -0.77 27.74
CA GLY A 83 -13.65 -1.49 28.25
C GLY A 83 -14.80 -0.60 28.76
N SER A 84 -14.56 0.70 28.97
CA SER A 84 -15.60 1.65 29.40
C SER A 84 -16.46 2.10 28.22
N ARG A 85 -17.78 2.11 28.42
CA ARG A 85 -18.77 2.71 27.51
C ARG A 85 -19.15 4.14 27.88
N SER A 86 -18.60 4.68 28.97
CA SER A 86 -18.77 6.09 29.33
C SER A 86 -17.83 6.94 28.46
N VAL A 87 -18.19 7.05 27.18
CA VAL A 87 -17.43 7.76 26.15
C VAL A 87 -18.41 8.55 25.30
N LYS A 88 -18.04 9.78 24.94
CA LYS A 88 -18.75 10.53 23.90
C LYS A 88 -18.03 10.29 22.58
N PHE A 89 -18.79 10.13 21.49
CA PHE A 89 -18.20 10.06 20.16
C PHE A 89 -19.07 10.81 19.15
N SER A 90 -18.43 11.29 18.09
CA SER A 90 -19.09 11.83 16.90
C SER A 90 -18.35 11.37 15.66
N HIS A 91 -19.09 11.07 14.60
CA HIS A 91 -18.53 10.69 13.30
C HIS A 91 -19.04 11.67 12.26
N GLN A 92 -18.13 12.48 11.74
CA GLN A 92 -18.45 13.51 10.76
C GLN A 92 -17.19 13.89 9.99
N ARG A 93 -17.35 14.28 8.72
CA ARG A 93 -16.25 14.75 7.87
C ARG A 93 -15.06 13.79 7.83
N GLY A 94 -15.32 12.49 7.71
CA GLY A 94 -14.26 11.47 7.62
C GLY A 94 -13.54 11.15 8.93
N LYS A 95 -13.95 11.73 10.07
CA LYS A 95 -13.30 11.52 11.37
C LYS A 95 -14.28 10.99 12.42
N LEU A 96 -13.91 9.88 13.06
CA LEU A 96 -14.52 9.39 14.29
C LEU A 96 -13.80 10.00 15.49
N LYS A 97 -14.37 11.05 16.08
CA LYS A 97 -13.85 11.75 17.25
C LYS A 97 -14.36 11.07 18.52
N ILE A 98 -13.47 10.84 19.47
CA ILE A 98 -13.76 10.13 20.72
C ILE A 98 -13.27 10.96 21.91
N THR A 99 -14.12 11.12 22.92
CA THR A 99 -13.84 11.81 24.18
C THR A 99 -14.11 10.86 25.34
N PRO A 100 -13.08 10.26 25.96
CA PRO A 100 -13.24 9.46 27.16
C PRO A 100 -13.74 10.30 28.35
N ALA A 101 -14.38 9.68 29.34
CA ALA A 101 -14.87 10.37 30.53
C ALA A 101 -13.75 11.02 31.38
N LYS A 102 -12.52 10.50 31.30
CA LYS A 102 -11.33 11.05 31.94
C LYS A 102 -10.19 11.10 30.93
N PRO A 103 -9.31 12.12 30.98
CA PRO A 103 -8.09 12.12 30.19
C PRO A 103 -7.26 10.86 30.42
N ILE A 104 -6.64 10.36 29.35
CA ILE A 104 -5.75 9.20 29.38
C ILE A 104 -4.32 9.71 29.36
N ALA A 105 -3.53 9.35 30.36
CA ALA A 105 -2.15 9.82 30.52
C ALA A 105 -1.26 9.39 29.34
N SER A 106 -0.17 10.12 29.09
CA SER A 106 0.88 9.70 28.15
C SER A 106 1.49 8.34 28.54
N GLY A 107 1.79 7.48 27.57
CA GLY A 107 2.35 6.16 27.77
C GLY A 107 1.35 5.10 28.27
N ALA A 108 0.07 5.44 28.39
CA ALA A 108 -0.97 4.52 28.85
C ALA A 108 -1.53 3.66 27.70
N ALA A 109 -2.03 2.47 28.06
CA ALA A 109 -2.74 1.61 27.13
C ALA A 109 -4.05 2.26 26.65
N LEU A 110 -4.27 2.18 25.34
CA LEU A 110 -5.47 2.67 24.67
C LEU A 110 -6.06 1.55 23.81
N VAL A 111 -7.07 0.87 24.33
CA VAL A 111 -7.82 -0.16 23.62
C VAL A 111 -9.20 0.39 23.24
N VAL A 112 -9.41 0.62 21.95
CA VAL A 112 -10.67 1.15 21.43
C VAL A 112 -11.41 0.04 20.72
N THR A 113 -12.70 -0.14 21.01
CA THR A 113 -13.58 -1.03 20.23
C THR A 113 -14.67 -0.21 19.58
N VAL A 114 -14.81 -0.34 18.27
CA VAL A 114 -15.77 0.37 17.44
C VAL A 114 -16.67 -0.66 16.75
N ALA A 115 -17.98 -0.57 16.95
CA ALA A 115 -18.96 -1.32 16.17
C ALA A 115 -19.57 -0.38 15.12
N TYR A 116 -19.55 -0.82 13.87
CA TYR A 116 -19.91 0.03 12.73
C TYR A 116 -20.51 -0.79 11.59
N GLY A 117 -21.17 -0.12 10.64
CA GLY A 117 -21.69 -0.79 9.45
C GLY A 117 -22.24 0.20 8.44
N GLY A 118 -22.22 -0.21 7.18
CA GLY A 118 -22.41 0.69 6.05
C GLY A 118 -22.51 -0.06 4.74
N THR A 119 -22.83 0.67 3.68
CA THR A 119 -22.53 0.23 2.32
C THR A 119 -21.20 0.90 1.99
N PRO A 120 -20.08 0.17 2.06
CA PRO A 120 -18.76 0.76 1.87
C PRO A 120 -18.66 1.36 0.46
N LYS A 121 -17.93 2.47 0.36
CA LYS A 121 -17.72 3.19 -0.89
C LYS A 121 -16.28 3.69 -0.95
N PRO A 122 -15.70 3.85 -2.14
CA PRO A 122 -14.40 4.48 -2.27
C PRO A 122 -14.41 5.89 -1.67
N ILE A 123 -13.25 6.30 -1.16
CA ILE A 123 -12.96 7.68 -0.80
C ILE A 123 -12.58 8.41 -2.09
N ASN A 124 -13.30 9.49 -2.39
CA ASN A 124 -13.00 10.33 -3.55
C ASN A 124 -11.97 11.40 -3.17
N GLY A 125 -10.92 11.55 -3.98
CA GLY A 125 -9.85 12.52 -3.81
C GLY A 125 -9.28 13.04 -5.12
N VAL A 126 -8.18 13.77 -5.03
CA VAL A 126 -7.51 14.36 -6.21
C VAL A 126 -6.89 13.32 -7.15
N TRP A 127 -6.77 12.07 -6.69
CA TRP A 127 -6.22 10.94 -7.43
C TRP A 127 -7.30 9.97 -7.93
N GLY A 128 -8.58 10.34 -7.80
CA GLY A 128 -9.71 9.47 -8.13
C GLY A 128 -10.31 8.82 -6.89
N GLU A 129 -11.01 7.71 -7.12
CA GLU A 129 -11.66 6.89 -6.10
C GLU A 129 -10.67 5.83 -5.57
N VAL A 130 -10.54 5.74 -4.25
CA VAL A 130 -9.64 4.77 -3.59
C VAL A 130 -10.33 4.12 -2.39
N GLY A 131 -10.09 2.83 -2.18
CA GLY A 131 -10.60 2.08 -1.04
C GLY A 131 -11.46 0.90 -1.48
N TRP A 132 -12.61 0.74 -0.86
CA TRP A 132 -13.53 -0.38 -1.11
C TRP A 132 -14.40 -0.11 -2.33
N GLU A 133 -14.22 -0.95 -3.35
CA GLU A 133 -14.97 -0.97 -4.59
C GLU A 133 -15.85 -2.22 -4.66
N GLU A 134 -17.09 -2.01 -5.10
CA GLU A 134 -18.01 -3.09 -5.45
C GLU A 134 -17.72 -3.54 -6.88
N LEU A 135 -17.49 -4.83 -7.07
CA LEU A 135 -17.29 -5.43 -8.39
C LEU A 135 -18.60 -6.04 -8.90
N THR A 136 -18.60 -6.44 -10.17
CA THR A 136 -19.74 -7.17 -10.75
C THR A 136 -20.11 -8.40 -9.91
N GLU A 137 -19.11 -9.15 -9.45
CA GLU A 137 -19.27 -10.32 -8.58
C GLU A 137 -18.28 -10.24 -7.41
N GLY A 138 -18.64 -9.50 -6.35
CA GLY A 138 -17.87 -9.40 -5.11
C GLY A 138 -17.34 -7.99 -4.83
N SER A 139 -16.12 -7.89 -4.33
CA SER A 139 -15.52 -6.61 -3.95
C SER A 139 -14.00 -6.62 -4.01
N LEU A 140 -13.42 -5.44 -4.18
CA LEU A 140 -11.99 -5.19 -4.18
C LEU A 140 -11.65 -4.03 -3.26
N VAL A 141 -10.50 -4.10 -2.59
CA VAL A 141 -9.99 -2.98 -1.78
C VAL A 141 -8.62 -2.53 -2.28
N ALA A 142 -8.55 -1.31 -2.79
CA ALA A 142 -7.34 -0.64 -3.30
C ALA A 142 -7.16 0.70 -2.58
N SER A 143 -6.38 0.75 -1.51
CA SER A 143 -6.46 1.87 -0.56
C SER A 143 -5.35 2.91 -0.67
N GLN A 144 -4.43 2.82 -1.63
CA GLN A 144 -3.40 3.86 -1.79
C GLN A 144 -4.03 5.16 -2.35
N PRO A 145 -3.78 6.35 -1.78
CA PRO A 145 -2.94 6.63 -0.62
C PRO A 145 -3.69 6.68 0.73
N ASN A 146 -5.02 6.80 0.72
CA ASN A 146 -5.85 7.03 1.92
C ASN A 146 -7.27 6.43 1.84
N GLY A 147 -7.40 5.30 1.16
CA GLY A 147 -8.66 4.58 0.98
C GLY A 147 -9.01 3.63 2.11
N ALA A 148 -8.12 3.38 3.08
CA ALA A 148 -8.33 2.40 4.14
C ALA A 148 -9.55 2.75 5.02
N ALA A 149 -9.76 4.05 5.22
CA ALA A 149 -10.92 4.59 5.93
C ALA A 149 -12.28 4.22 5.30
N SER A 150 -12.33 3.76 4.04
CA SER A 150 -13.58 3.34 3.39
C SER A 150 -14.25 2.13 4.06
N TRP A 151 -13.51 1.29 4.81
CA TRP A 151 -14.02 0.02 5.34
C TRP A 151 -13.66 -0.29 6.79
N PHE A 152 -12.73 0.44 7.42
CA PHE A 152 -12.47 0.31 8.85
C PHE A 152 -11.94 1.61 9.48
N PRO A 153 -12.18 1.83 10.79
CA PRO A 153 -11.60 2.97 11.50
C PRO A 153 -10.09 2.77 11.67
N CYS A 154 -9.29 3.71 11.17
CA CYS A 154 -7.83 3.59 11.13
C CYS A 154 -7.12 4.90 11.43
N ASP A 155 -5.82 4.80 11.69
CA ASP A 155 -4.90 5.92 11.62
C ASP A 155 -4.32 5.96 10.20
N ASP A 156 -4.95 6.73 9.30
CA ASP A 156 -4.76 6.57 7.86
C ASP A 156 -3.55 7.34 7.33
N HIS A 157 -2.36 6.93 7.76
CA HIS A 157 -1.10 7.52 7.35
C HIS A 157 -0.02 6.44 7.20
N PRO A 158 0.86 6.50 6.19
CA PRO A 158 1.88 5.47 5.93
C PRO A 158 2.83 5.20 7.11
N VAL A 159 3.06 6.19 7.98
CA VAL A 159 3.89 6.04 9.20
C VAL A 159 3.24 5.20 10.29
N SER A 160 1.92 5.02 10.25
CA SER A 160 1.13 4.40 11.30
C SER A 160 0.97 2.90 11.06
N LYS A 161 2.11 2.20 10.96
CA LYS A 161 2.14 0.76 10.72
C LYS A 161 1.72 -0.04 11.96
N ALA A 162 0.95 -1.12 11.76
CA ALA A 162 0.49 -2.01 12.82
C ALA A 162 0.41 -3.47 12.35
N SER A 163 0.28 -4.40 13.31
CA SER A 163 -0.13 -5.79 12.99
C SER A 163 -1.64 -5.91 12.81
N TYR A 164 -2.10 -6.92 12.08
CA TYR A 164 -3.53 -7.11 11.77
C TYR A 164 -3.97 -8.55 11.99
N GLY A 165 -5.08 -8.72 12.70
CA GLY A 165 -5.93 -9.89 12.63
C GLY A 165 -7.20 -9.54 11.84
N ILE A 166 -7.48 -10.26 10.75
CA ILE A 166 -8.62 -9.98 9.87
C ILE A 166 -9.50 -11.24 9.82
N THR A 167 -10.69 -11.14 10.39
CA THR A 167 -11.76 -12.12 10.24
C THR A 167 -12.78 -11.56 9.27
N ILE A 168 -13.00 -12.22 8.14
CA ILE A 168 -14.00 -11.85 7.15
C ILE A 168 -14.99 -13.00 6.97
N THR A 169 -16.28 -12.70 7.08
CA THR A 169 -17.37 -13.62 6.79
C THR A 169 -18.14 -13.10 5.58
N THR A 170 -18.36 -13.95 4.58
CA THR A 170 -19.17 -13.60 3.41
C THR A 170 -20.01 -14.79 2.92
N ASP A 171 -20.88 -14.53 1.95
CA ASP A 171 -21.80 -15.51 1.38
C ASP A 171 -21.02 -16.60 0.63
N SER A 172 -21.42 -17.86 0.77
CA SER A 172 -20.90 -18.95 -0.06
C SER A 172 -21.56 -18.89 -1.45
N PRO A 173 -20.83 -19.17 -2.54
CA PRO A 173 -19.51 -19.79 -2.62
C PRO A 173 -18.33 -18.82 -2.82
N TYR A 174 -18.48 -17.52 -2.53
CA TYR A 174 -17.40 -16.55 -2.72
C TYR A 174 -16.14 -16.93 -1.94
N TYR A 175 -14.98 -16.55 -2.47
CA TYR A 175 -13.69 -16.70 -1.80
C TYR A 175 -13.21 -15.33 -1.33
N ALA A 176 -12.96 -15.18 -0.03
CA ALA A 176 -12.34 -13.97 0.52
C ALA A 176 -10.84 -14.19 0.74
N VAL A 177 -10.03 -13.22 0.33
CA VAL A 177 -8.59 -13.12 0.64
C VAL A 177 -8.28 -11.78 1.27
N ALA A 178 -7.46 -11.79 2.31
CA ALA A 178 -6.94 -10.60 2.99
C ALA A 178 -5.43 -10.75 3.24
N ASN A 179 -4.77 -9.71 3.72
CA ASN A 179 -3.33 -9.74 4.01
C ASN A 179 -2.97 -10.82 5.05
N GLY A 180 -1.75 -11.35 4.94
CA GLY A 180 -1.18 -12.29 5.91
C GLY A 180 -1.46 -13.75 5.63
N THR A 181 -1.26 -14.59 6.64
CA THR A 181 -1.43 -16.04 6.54
C THR A 181 -2.85 -16.43 6.91
N LEU A 182 -3.53 -17.21 6.05
CA LEU A 182 -4.80 -17.83 6.38
C LEU A 182 -4.60 -18.88 7.47
N VAL A 183 -5.05 -18.59 8.69
CA VAL A 183 -4.92 -19.48 9.85
C VAL A 183 -6.16 -20.34 10.08
N ARG A 184 -7.33 -19.91 9.57
CA ARG A 184 -8.57 -20.66 9.71
C ARG A 184 -9.54 -20.34 8.59
N LYS A 185 -10.19 -21.38 8.05
CA LYS A 185 -11.35 -21.28 7.15
C LYS A 185 -12.46 -22.17 7.68
N GLN A 186 -13.67 -21.64 7.80
CA GLN A 186 -14.82 -22.41 8.26
C GLN A 186 -16.08 -22.02 7.49
N THR A 187 -16.75 -23.01 6.90
CA THR A 187 -18.07 -22.85 6.30
C THR A 187 -19.15 -23.28 7.30
N ARG A 188 -20.18 -22.47 7.49
CA ARG A 188 -21.36 -22.77 8.30
C ARG A 188 -22.61 -22.24 7.59
N ALA A 189 -23.58 -23.13 7.35
CA ALA A 189 -24.77 -22.82 6.56
C ALA A 189 -24.39 -22.18 5.20
N SER A 190 -24.97 -21.04 4.85
CA SER A 190 -24.75 -20.33 3.58
C SER A 190 -23.56 -19.37 3.60
N ARG A 191 -22.68 -19.42 4.60
CA ARG A 191 -21.56 -18.49 4.76
C ARG A 191 -20.26 -19.19 5.03
N THR A 192 -19.18 -18.52 4.65
CA THR A 192 -17.82 -18.94 5.00
C THR A 192 -17.12 -17.81 5.74
N THR A 193 -16.31 -18.17 6.72
CA THR A 193 -15.47 -17.27 7.51
C THR A 193 -14.01 -17.62 7.28
N TRP A 194 -13.19 -16.62 6.97
CA TRP A 194 -11.74 -16.71 6.84
C TRP A 194 -11.09 -15.86 7.91
N VAL A 195 -10.04 -16.37 8.53
CA VAL A 195 -9.24 -15.68 9.53
C VAL A 195 -7.81 -15.61 9.04
N TYR A 196 -7.32 -14.38 8.88
CA TYR A 196 -5.98 -14.05 8.44
C TYR A 196 -5.19 -13.36 9.56
N GLU A 197 -3.90 -13.67 9.64
CA GLU A 197 -2.96 -13.04 10.58
C GLU A 197 -1.78 -12.44 9.82
N GLN A 198 -1.59 -11.13 9.98
CA GLN A 198 -0.51 -10.32 9.42
C GLN A 198 0.32 -9.76 10.59
N PRO A 199 1.32 -10.51 11.08
CA PRO A 199 2.12 -10.11 12.24
C PRO A 199 3.11 -9.00 11.89
N GLU A 200 3.62 -8.96 10.65
CA GLU A 200 4.53 -7.90 10.22
C GLU A 200 3.81 -6.54 10.16
N PRO A 201 4.43 -5.44 10.62
CA PRO A 201 3.84 -4.11 10.57
C PRO A 201 3.44 -3.71 9.14
N MET A 202 2.20 -3.28 8.98
CA MET A 202 1.58 -2.89 7.71
C MET A 202 0.99 -1.48 7.83
N ALA A 203 1.19 -0.63 6.83
CA ALA A 203 0.50 0.66 6.74
C ALA A 203 -0.98 0.46 6.38
N SER A 204 -1.86 1.37 6.81
CA SER A 204 -3.31 1.25 6.59
C SER A 204 -3.69 1.06 5.12
N TYR A 205 -3.07 1.81 4.21
CA TYR A 205 -3.39 1.77 2.78
C TYR A 205 -3.03 0.42 2.10
N LEU A 206 -2.18 -0.38 2.73
CA LEU A 206 -1.78 -1.71 2.24
C LEU A 206 -2.73 -2.82 2.71
N ALA A 207 -3.63 -2.51 3.63
CA ALA A 207 -4.66 -3.41 4.09
C ALA A 207 -5.72 -3.59 2.99
N THR A 208 -6.06 -4.84 2.68
CA THR A 208 -6.94 -5.19 1.58
C THR A 208 -7.81 -6.40 1.89
N ILE A 209 -8.96 -6.47 1.24
CA ILE A 209 -9.85 -7.62 1.17
C ILE A 209 -10.31 -7.74 -0.30
N GLN A 210 -10.15 -8.93 -0.87
CA GLN A 210 -10.68 -9.26 -2.19
C GLN A 210 -11.69 -10.39 -2.03
N ILE A 211 -12.88 -10.21 -2.58
CA ILE A 211 -13.99 -11.15 -2.52
C ILE A 211 -14.47 -11.37 -3.95
N GLY A 212 -14.57 -12.62 -4.37
CA GLY A 212 -15.06 -12.95 -5.70
C GLY A 212 -15.17 -14.46 -5.91
N PRO A 213 -15.69 -14.89 -7.08
CA PRO A 213 -15.80 -16.29 -7.45
C PRO A 213 -14.43 -16.85 -7.85
N TYR A 214 -13.54 -17.00 -6.86
CA TYR A 214 -12.15 -17.39 -7.09
C TYR A 214 -11.84 -18.85 -6.72
N GLU A 215 -10.83 -19.38 -7.39
CA GLU A 215 -10.14 -20.61 -7.01
C GLU A 215 -8.75 -20.29 -6.44
N HIS A 216 -8.35 -21.06 -5.42
CA HIS A 216 -7.00 -21.00 -4.85
C HIS A 216 -6.07 -22.04 -5.50
N ARG A 217 -4.87 -21.61 -5.90
CA ARG A 217 -3.83 -22.47 -6.48
C ARG A 217 -2.47 -22.17 -5.88
N ILE A 218 -1.63 -23.21 -5.77
CA ILE A 218 -0.22 -23.07 -5.43
C ILE A 218 0.54 -22.78 -6.73
N VAL A 219 1.30 -21.69 -6.75
CA VAL A 219 2.17 -21.30 -7.88
C VAL A 219 3.58 -21.85 -7.67
N SER A 220 4.12 -21.73 -6.47
CA SER A 220 5.44 -22.25 -6.11
C SER A 220 5.47 -22.63 -4.63
N PRO A 221 5.92 -23.84 -4.26
CA PRO A 221 6.20 -24.21 -2.87
C PRO A 221 7.64 -23.89 -2.44
N GLY A 222 8.37 -23.07 -3.21
CA GLY A 222 9.78 -22.74 -2.95
C GLY A 222 10.04 -21.97 -1.65
N PRO A 223 11.27 -21.45 -1.44
CA PRO A 223 11.65 -20.75 -0.20
C PRO A 223 10.72 -19.60 0.17
N VAL A 224 10.14 -18.95 -0.85
CA VAL A 224 8.99 -18.06 -0.69
C VAL A 224 7.77 -18.77 -1.29
N PRO A 225 6.83 -19.27 -0.46
CA PRO A 225 5.60 -19.86 -0.96
C PRO A 225 4.79 -18.84 -1.76
N MET A 226 4.33 -19.23 -2.94
CA MET A 226 3.55 -18.38 -3.84
C MET A 226 2.21 -19.00 -4.18
N LYS A 227 1.16 -18.19 -4.15
CA LYS A 227 -0.23 -18.60 -4.38
C LYS A 227 -0.89 -17.71 -5.43
N ALA A 228 -1.92 -18.25 -6.07
CA ALA A 228 -2.80 -17.53 -6.97
C ALA A 228 -4.25 -17.70 -6.52
N ILE A 229 -5.01 -16.61 -6.56
CA ILE A 229 -6.45 -16.56 -6.33
C ILE A 229 -7.06 -15.94 -7.60
N THR A 230 -7.76 -16.73 -8.39
CA THR A 230 -8.20 -16.30 -9.74
C THR A 230 -9.59 -16.83 -10.08
N PRO A 231 -10.37 -16.12 -10.91
CA PRO A 231 -11.55 -16.67 -11.57
C PRO A 231 -11.18 -17.94 -12.35
N PRO A 232 -11.99 -19.01 -12.30
CA PRO A 232 -11.72 -20.25 -13.03
C PRO A 232 -11.47 -20.03 -14.54
N ARG A 233 -12.17 -19.07 -15.15
CA ARG A 233 -12.08 -18.79 -16.60
C ARG A 233 -10.72 -18.24 -17.05
N LEU A 234 -9.94 -17.66 -16.14
CA LEU A 234 -8.63 -17.03 -16.44
C LEU A 234 -7.44 -17.98 -16.22
N ARG A 235 -7.70 -19.25 -15.89
CA ARG A 235 -6.67 -20.21 -15.48
C ARG A 235 -5.55 -20.36 -16.51
N ALA A 236 -5.88 -20.54 -17.78
CA ALA A 236 -4.90 -20.78 -18.83
C ALA A 236 -4.05 -19.53 -19.11
N GLN A 237 -4.70 -18.36 -19.15
CA GLN A 237 -4.03 -17.07 -19.31
C GLN A 237 -3.08 -16.79 -18.14
N PHE A 238 -3.52 -17.08 -16.91
CA PHE A 238 -2.70 -16.91 -15.72
C PHE A 238 -1.44 -17.77 -15.76
N ASP A 239 -1.59 -19.06 -16.09
CA ASP A 239 -0.46 -20.00 -16.19
C ASP A 239 0.58 -19.54 -17.21
N HIS A 240 0.14 -18.88 -18.29
CA HIS A 240 1.03 -18.30 -19.28
C HIS A 240 1.70 -16.99 -18.80
N ASP A 241 0.89 -16.03 -18.36
CA ASP A 241 1.32 -14.64 -18.08
C ASP A 241 2.11 -14.52 -16.79
N PHE A 242 1.73 -15.26 -15.75
CA PHE A 242 2.38 -15.26 -14.45
C PHE A 242 3.37 -16.42 -14.28
N GLY A 243 3.54 -17.26 -15.31
CA GLY A 243 4.38 -18.47 -15.25
C GLY A 243 5.87 -18.20 -14.93
N ARG A 244 6.37 -16.97 -15.14
CA ARG A 244 7.74 -16.57 -14.79
C ARG A 244 7.88 -15.89 -13.42
N GLN A 245 6.78 -15.74 -12.68
CA GLN A 245 6.82 -15.06 -11.39
C GLN A 245 7.75 -15.70 -10.36
N PRO A 246 7.89 -17.04 -10.25
CA PRO A 246 8.90 -17.63 -9.37
C PRO A 246 10.34 -17.21 -9.72
N GLN A 247 10.65 -17.05 -11.00
CA GLN A 247 11.97 -16.59 -11.46
C GLN A 247 12.20 -15.10 -11.13
N MET A 248 11.13 -14.28 -11.18
CA MET A 248 11.19 -12.88 -10.70
C MET A 248 11.49 -12.83 -9.21
N MET A 249 10.81 -13.66 -8.42
CA MET A 249 11.05 -13.77 -6.97
C MET A 249 12.51 -14.14 -6.69
N ASP A 250 13.05 -15.17 -7.34
CA ASP A 250 14.45 -15.58 -7.17
C ASP A 250 15.43 -14.45 -7.54
N THR A 251 15.12 -13.72 -8.61
CA THR A 251 15.93 -12.57 -9.07
C THR A 251 15.96 -11.46 -8.03
N PHE A 252 14.79 -11.07 -7.52
CA PHE A 252 14.67 -10.00 -6.55
C PHE A 252 15.21 -10.41 -5.18
N VAL A 253 15.02 -11.65 -4.74
CA VAL A 253 15.64 -12.16 -3.51
C VAL A 253 17.17 -12.09 -3.60
N ARG A 254 17.75 -12.49 -4.74
CA ARG A 254 19.19 -12.41 -4.96
C ARG A 254 19.71 -10.98 -4.97
N LEU A 255 19.00 -10.05 -5.60
CA LEU A 255 19.49 -8.68 -5.82
C LEU A 255 19.12 -7.72 -4.68
N TYR A 256 18.00 -7.94 -4.00
CA TYR A 256 17.44 -7.04 -2.99
C TYR A 256 17.49 -7.63 -1.58
N GLY A 257 17.81 -8.92 -1.43
CA GLY A 257 17.83 -9.61 -0.14
C GLY A 257 16.53 -10.37 0.16
N PRO A 258 16.43 -11.01 1.34
CA PRO A 258 15.32 -11.91 1.66
C PRO A 258 13.93 -11.27 1.47
N TYR A 259 12.99 -12.06 0.95
CA TYR A 259 11.60 -11.62 0.82
C TYR A 259 11.00 -11.29 2.19
N PRO A 260 10.31 -10.14 2.35
CA PRO A 260 9.96 -9.65 3.68
C PRO A 260 8.75 -10.33 4.31
N PHE A 261 7.93 -11.13 3.63
CA PHE A 261 6.70 -11.69 4.22
C PHE A 261 6.66 -13.23 4.19
N ALA A 262 5.70 -13.84 4.86
CA ALA A 262 5.60 -15.31 4.96
C ALA A 262 5.30 -16.01 3.61
N SER A 263 4.55 -15.34 2.72
CA SER A 263 4.22 -15.82 1.39
C SER A 263 3.89 -14.66 0.46
N TYR A 264 3.81 -14.92 -0.84
CA TYR A 264 3.32 -13.96 -1.83
C TYR A 264 2.07 -14.52 -2.52
N THR A 265 1.01 -13.71 -2.61
CA THR A 265 -0.23 -14.10 -3.30
C THR A 265 -0.50 -13.18 -4.48
N VAL A 266 -0.90 -13.73 -5.62
CA VAL A 266 -1.47 -12.94 -6.71
C VAL A 266 -2.96 -13.15 -6.71
N VAL A 267 -3.70 -12.06 -6.78
CA VAL A 267 -5.14 -12.06 -7.04
C VAL A 267 -5.36 -11.54 -8.45
N VAL A 268 -6.15 -12.24 -9.25
CA VAL A 268 -6.70 -11.67 -10.49
C VAL A 268 -8.20 -11.51 -10.28
N THR A 269 -8.74 -10.31 -10.44
CA THR A 269 -10.19 -10.07 -10.40
C THR A 269 -10.83 -10.38 -11.75
N ASP A 270 -12.14 -10.61 -11.77
CA ASP A 270 -12.85 -10.86 -13.03
C ASP A 270 -13.10 -9.57 -13.84
N ASP A 271 -13.19 -8.44 -13.13
CA ASP A 271 -13.34 -7.10 -13.67
C ASP A 271 -11.98 -6.53 -14.11
N ASP A 272 -12.04 -5.55 -15.01
CA ASP A 272 -10.86 -4.81 -15.47
C ASP A 272 -10.41 -3.82 -14.40
N LEU A 273 -9.10 -3.66 -14.27
CA LEU A 273 -8.50 -2.63 -13.41
C LEU A 273 -7.73 -1.63 -14.27
N GLU A 274 -7.78 -0.36 -13.90
CA GLU A 274 -6.97 0.67 -14.55
C GLU A 274 -5.47 0.42 -14.32
N ILE A 275 -5.12 0.12 -13.06
CA ILE A 275 -3.77 -0.23 -12.64
C ILE A 275 -3.81 -1.43 -11.68
N PRO A 276 -2.80 -2.31 -11.71
CA PRO A 276 -2.61 -3.29 -10.65
C PRO A 276 -2.32 -2.61 -9.31
N ILE A 277 -2.49 -3.36 -8.22
CA ILE A 277 -2.41 -2.83 -6.85
C ILE A 277 -1.43 -3.65 -6.04
N GLU A 278 -0.56 -2.96 -5.31
CA GLU A 278 0.41 -3.50 -4.37
C GLU A 278 -0.13 -3.51 -2.93
N ALA A 279 -0.71 -4.63 -2.52
CA ALA A 279 -1.02 -4.84 -1.10
C ALA A 279 0.11 -5.60 -0.40
N GLN A 280 0.18 -5.51 0.93
CA GLN A 280 1.24 -6.20 1.67
C GLN A 280 1.07 -7.73 1.59
N GLY A 281 2.08 -8.41 1.05
CA GLY A 281 2.10 -9.84 0.85
C GLY A 281 1.27 -10.31 -0.35
N LEU A 282 0.64 -9.41 -1.11
CA LEU A 282 -0.16 -9.78 -2.28
C LEU A 282 -0.30 -8.68 -3.34
N SER A 283 -0.36 -9.06 -4.61
CA SER A 283 -0.64 -8.14 -5.72
C SER A 283 -2.02 -8.43 -6.31
N ILE A 284 -2.73 -7.40 -6.77
CA ILE A 284 -4.04 -7.54 -7.40
C ILE A 284 -3.97 -7.05 -8.85
N PHE A 285 -4.51 -7.84 -9.78
CA PHE A 285 -4.58 -7.54 -11.20
C PHE A 285 -6.02 -7.68 -11.71
N GLY A 286 -6.41 -6.84 -12.68
CA GLY A 286 -7.66 -7.02 -13.42
C GLY A 286 -7.57 -8.11 -14.49
N ALA A 287 -8.72 -8.59 -14.97
CA ALA A 287 -8.76 -9.57 -16.06
C ALA A 287 -8.05 -9.08 -17.33
N ASN A 288 -8.14 -7.79 -17.64
CA ASN A 288 -7.41 -7.12 -18.72
C ASN A 288 -5.89 -7.30 -18.67
N HIS A 289 -5.30 -7.51 -17.50
CA HIS A 289 -3.85 -7.73 -17.34
C HIS A 289 -3.43 -9.19 -17.54
N CYS A 290 -4.39 -10.11 -17.59
CA CYS A 290 -4.20 -11.54 -17.79
C CYS A 290 -4.61 -11.93 -19.23
N SER A 291 -3.93 -11.35 -20.21
CA SER A 291 -4.29 -11.43 -21.63
C SER A 291 -3.89 -12.74 -22.32
N GLY A 292 -3.05 -13.56 -21.68
CA GLY A 292 -2.48 -14.79 -22.27
C GLY A 292 -1.35 -14.54 -23.28
N SER A 293 -0.74 -13.36 -23.25
CA SER A 293 0.32 -12.94 -24.19
C SER A 293 1.59 -12.42 -23.52
N ARG A 294 1.66 -12.39 -22.18
CA ARG A 294 2.72 -11.76 -21.37
C ARG A 294 2.92 -10.27 -21.63
N TYR A 295 1.96 -9.60 -22.27
CA TYR A 295 2.07 -8.17 -22.59
C TYR A 295 2.29 -7.31 -21.33
N TYR A 296 1.62 -7.67 -20.22
CA TYR A 296 1.70 -6.95 -18.95
C TYR A 296 2.74 -7.52 -17.97
N GLU A 297 3.65 -8.38 -18.40
CA GLU A 297 4.61 -9.03 -17.50
C GLU A 297 5.47 -8.02 -16.71
N ARG A 298 5.76 -6.86 -17.31
CA ARG A 298 6.48 -5.79 -16.60
C ARG A 298 5.75 -5.37 -15.31
N LEU A 299 4.42 -5.37 -15.30
CA LEU A 299 3.63 -5.01 -14.12
C LEU A 299 3.68 -6.11 -13.06
N VAL A 300 3.78 -7.37 -13.46
CA VAL A 300 4.02 -8.48 -12.51
C VAL A 300 5.32 -8.28 -11.74
N ALA A 301 6.39 -7.85 -12.44
CA ALA A 301 7.65 -7.50 -11.80
C ALA A 301 7.53 -6.25 -10.92
N HIS A 302 6.72 -5.26 -11.33
CA HIS A 302 6.46 -4.02 -10.59
C HIS A 302 5.79 -4.29 -9.24
N GLU A 303 4.64 -4.96 -9.25
CA GLU A 303 3.86 -5.25 -8.02
C GLU A 303 4.60 -6.17 -7.05
N LEU A 304 5.41 -7.09 -7.59
CA LEU A 304 6.26 -7.94 -6.77
C LEU A 304 7.39 -7.14 -6.09
N ALA A 305 7.97 -6.15 -6.78
CA ALA A 305 9.03 -5.33 -6.21
C ALA A 305 8.53 -4.44 -5.06
N HIS A 306 7.28 -3.99 -5.12
CA HIS A 306 6.66 -3.21 -4.04
C HIS A 306 6.63 -3.90 -2.68
N GLN A 307 6.74 -5.24 -2.67
CA GLN A 307 6.84 -6.00 -1.42
C GLN A 307 8.07 -5.58 -0.59
N TRP A 308 9.18 -5.21 -1.24
CA TRP A 308 10.31 -4.53 -0.58
C TRP A 308 10.08 -3.02 -0.49
N PHE A 309 9.77 -2.37 -1.62
CA PHE A 309 9.76 -0.91 -1.77
C PHE A 309 8.33 -0.35 -1.81
N GLY A 310 7.80 0.05 -0.66
CA GLY A 310 6.37 0.28 -0.49
C GLY A 310 5.89 -0.35 0.81
N ASN A 311 5.95 -1.68 0.80
CA ASN A 311 5.29 -2.49 1.82
C ASN A 311 6.18 -2.71 3.04
N SER A 312 7.36 -3.30 2.83
CA SER A 312 8.34 -3.43 3.91
C SER A 312 8.91 -2.06 4.28
N LEU A 313 9.47 -1.35 3.30
CA LEU A 313 10.02 -0.01 3.47
C LEU A 313 8.97 1.00 3.02
N THR A 314 8.26 1.59 3.98
CA THR A 314 7.14 2.50 3.70
C THR A 314 7.59 3.95 3.84
N LEU A 315 7.18 4.83 2.94
CA LEU A 315 7.56 6.25 2.98
C LEU A 315 7.07 6.93 4.27
N GLY A 316 7.81 7.94 4.73
CA GLY A 316 7.40 8.79 5.84
C GLY A 316 6.47 9.93 5.45
N LYS A 317 6.57 10.37 4.20
CA LYS A 317 5.77 11.43 3.60
C LYS A 317 5.53 11.12 2.13
N TRP A 318 4.36 11.45 1.61
CA TRP A 318 4.00 11.20 0.20
C TRP A 318 4.84 11.98 -0.80
N ALA A 319 5.52 13.04 -0.37
CA ALA A 319 6.52 13.72 -1.19
C ALA A 319 7.69 12.80 -1.60
N ASP A 320 7.98 11.75 -0.81
CA ASP A 320 9.04 10.77 -1.06
C ASP A 320 8.55 9.54 -1.86
N ILE A 321 7.38 9.60 -2.51
CA ILE A 321 6.75 8.48 -3.23
C ILE A 321 7.64 7.82 -4.30
N TRP A 322 8.65 8.54 -4.81
CA TRP A 322 9.63 7.97 -5.74
C TRP A 322 10.41 6.79 -5.13
N LEU A 323 10.54 6.70 -3.80
CA LEU A 323 11.15 5.56 -3.12
C LEU A 323 10.34 4.28 -3.28
N HIS A 324 9.05 4.37 -3.61
CA HIS A 324 8.19 3.24 -3.96
C HIS A 324 8.22 3.06 -5.47
N GLU A 325 7.68 4.04 -6.19
CA GLU A 325 7.39 3.95 -7.63
C GLU A 325 8.64 3.89 -8.49
N GLY A 326 9.70 4.61 -8.10
CA GLY A 326 10.97 4.60 -8.80
C GLY A 326 11.69 3.25 -8.68
N PHE A 327 11.64 2.64 -7.50
CA PHE A 327 12.24 1.32 -7.25
C PHE A 327 11.45 0.20 -7.92
N ALA A 328 10.12 0.23 -7.86
CA ALA A 328 9.27 -0.73 -8.55
C ALA A 328 9.44 -0.61 -10.08
N CYS A 329 9.45 0.62 -10.62
CA CYS A 329 9.68 0.83 -12.05
C CYS A 329 11.09 0.40 -12.50
N TYR A 330 12.12 0.64 -11.67
CA TYR A 330 13.47 0.15 -11.98
C TYR A 330 13.56 -1.37 -11.96
N SER A 331 12.77 -2.03 -11.10
CA SER A 331 12.70 -3.49 -11.02
C SER A 331 12.13 -4.12 -12.29
N GLU A 332 11.26 -3.41 -13.03
CA GLU A 332 10.83 -3.82 -14.38
C GLU A 332 12.05 -3.93 -15.33
N TRP A 333 13.03 -3.05 -15.18
CA TRP A 333 14.20 -3.00 -16.04
C TRP A 333 15.23 -4.06 -15.64
N ILE A 334 15.40 -4.27 -14.34
CA ILE A 334 16.22 -5.36 -13.80
C ILE A 334 15.66 -6.72 -14.22
N TRP A 335 14.34 -6.93 -14.11
CA TRP A 335 13.72 -8.18 -14.55
C TRP A 335 13.90 -8.41 -16.05
N ALA A 336 13.67 -7.39 -16.88
CA ALA A 336 13.85 -7.53 -18.32
C ALA A 336 15.29 -7.91 -18.69
N GLU A 337 16.29 -7.27 -18.08
CA GLU A 337 17.71 -7.61 -18.27
C GLU A 337 17.99 -9.05 -17.84
N ASN A 338 17.51 -9.45 -16.67
CA ASN A 338 17.75 -10.78 -16.11
C ASN A 338 17.02 -11.91 -16.87
N SER A 339 15.89 -11.61 -17.48
CA SER A 339 15.11 -12.57 -18.27
C SER A 339 15.55 -12.67 -19.74
N GLY A 340 16.67 -12.02 -20.11
CA GLY A 340 17.22 -12.03 -21.47
C GLY A 340 16.54 -11.06 -22.44
N GLY A 341 15.74 -10.13 -21.94
CA GLY A 341 15.15 -9.03 -22.70
C GLY A 341 16.09 -7.83 -22.85
N ALA A 342 15.52 -6.66 -23.11
CA ALA A 342 16.28 -5.41 -23.22
C ALA A 342 17.03 -5.10 -21.92
N THR A 343 18.29 -4.67 -22.05
CA THR A 343 19.12 -4.30 -20.89
C THR A 343 18.49 -3.15 -20.10
N ALA A 344 18.81 -3.05 -18.82
CA ALA A 344 18.35 -1.95 -17.99
C ALA A 344 18.86 -0.61 -18.53
N HIS A 345 20.03 -0.60 -19.17
CA HIS A 345 20.59 0.59 -19.80
C HIS A 345 19.84 1.02 -21.07
N ASP A 346 19.41 0.09 -21.92
CA ASP A 346 18.61 0.44 -23.10
C ASP A 346 17.23 0.98 -22.70
N LYS A 347 16.63 0.41 -21.66
CA LYS A 347 15.40 0.94 -21.07
C LYS A 347 15.60 2.34 -20.47
N ALA A 348 16.71 2.56 -19.76
CA ALA A 348 17.07 3.88 -19.24
C ALA A 348 17.26 4.91 -20.37
N LYS A 349 17.95 4.59 -21.46
CA LYS A 349 18.08 5.48 -22.63
C LYS A 349 16.73 5.87 -23.24
N ARG A 350 15.84 4.89 -23.39
CA ARG A 350 14.49 5.12 -23.93
C ARG A 350 13.68 6.01 -22.99
N ALA A 351 13.65 5.70 -21.70
CA ALA A 351 12.95 6.48 -20.70
C ALA A 351 13.51 7.91 -20.63
N HIS A 352 14.84 8.07 -20.64
CA HIS A 352 15.51 9.37 -20.61
C HIS A 352 15.15 10.23 -21.83
N THR A 353 15.18 9.65 -23.03
CA THR A 353 14.79 10.34 -24.27
C THR A 353 13.34 10.86 -24.20
N ILE A 354 12.41 10.03 -23.72
CA ILE A 354 11.00 10.41 -23.58
C ILE A 354 10.85 11.51 -22.53
N GLN A 355 11.44 11.32 -21.35
CA GLN A 355 11.31 12.24 -20.21
C GLN A 355 11.92 13.61 -20.50
N ARG A 356 12.97 13.69 -21.32
CA ARG A 356 13.53 14.96 -21.80
C ARG A 356 12.60 15.77 -22.70
N GLY A 357 11.59 15.13 -23.30
CA GLY A 357 10.57 15.79 -24.11
C GLY A 357 9.38 16.32 -23.30
N LEU A 358 9.28 16.00 -22.01
CA LEU A 358 8.18 16.43 -21.13
C LEU A 358 8.50 17.75 -20.42
N ALA A 359 7.49 18.33 -19.77
CA ALA A 359 7.67 19.50 -18.93
C ALA A 359 8.63 19.21 -17.76
N MET A 360 9.63 20.06 -17.59
CA MET A 360 10.65 20.01 -16.52
C MET A 360 10.32 21.02 -15.42
N ASP A 361 9.14 20.87 -14.81
CA ASP A 361 8.57 21.79 -13.81
C ASP A 361 8.46 21.17 -12.41
N MET A 362 8.92 19.94 -12.24
CA MET A 362 8.73 19.10 -11.06
C MET A 362 10.06 18.67 -10.42
N GLN A 363 10.13 18.70 -9.08
CA GLN A 363 11.20 18.04 -8.31
C GLN A 363 10.76 16.63 -7.95
N LEU A 364 11.67 15.66 -7.93
CA LEU A 364 11.29 14.29 -7.60
C LEU A 364 10.97 14.11 -6.11
N THR A 365 11.59 14.91 -5.24
CA THR A 365 11.37 14.92 -3.78
C THR A 365 10.24 15.83 -3.32
N ASP A 366 9.63 16.56 -4.26
CA ASP A 366 8.42 17.35 -4.01
C ASP A 366 7.63 17.47 -5.32
N PRO A 367 7.03 16.36 -5.79
CA PRO A 367 6.28 16.38 -7.04
C PRO A 367 5.05 17.26 -6.97
N GLY A 368 4.57 17.62 -5.77
CA GLY A 368 3.28 18.23 -5.50
C GLY A 368 2.21 17.15 -5.32
N SER A 369 1.26 17.39 -4.40
CA SER A 369 0.29 16.38 -3.98
C SER A 369 -0.51 15.76 -5.12
N ALA A 370 -0.97 16.55 -6.09
CA ALA A 370 -1.73 16.06 -7.24
C ALA A 370 -0.91 15.18 -8.21
N ARG A 371 0.43 15.17 -8.09
CA ARG A 371 1.35 14.52 -9.05
C ARG A 371 2.12 13.34 -8.47
N ILE A 372 1.74 12.83 -7.29
CA ILE A 372 2.43 11.66 -6.71
C ILE A 372 2.38 10.42 -7.60
N PHE A 373 1.36 10.30 -8.45
CA PHE A 373 1.20 9.21 -9.43
C PHE A 373 1.48 9.64 -10.88
N ASP A 374 2.13 10.79 -11.10
CA ASP A 374 2.55 11.21 -12.44
C ASP A 374 3.67 10.28 -12.95
N ASP A 375 3.58 9.75 -14.18
CA ASP A 375 4.58 8.83 -14.77
C ASP A 375 6.01 9.38 -14.69
N ARG A 376 6.18 10.72 -14.66
CA ARG A 376 7.48 11.35 -14.46
C ARG A 376 8.13 10.97 -13.13
N VAL A 377 7.36 10.75 -12.06
CA VAL A 377 7.87 10.28 -10.76
C VAL A 377 8.48 8.88 -10.91
N TYR A 378 7.75 7.96 -11.54
CA TYR A 378 8.17 6.57 -11.79
C TYR A 378 9.44 6.53 -12.62
N LYS A 379 9.41 7.15 -13.80
CA LYS A 379 10.53 7.08 -14.75
C LYS A 379 11.74 7.83 -14.25
N ARG A 380 11.58 9.02 -13.65
CA ARG A 380 12.71 9.78 -13.11
C ARG A 380 13.33 9.09 -11.89
N GLY A 381 12.53 8.47 -11.02
CA GLY A 381 13.02 7.64 -9.92
C GLY A 381 13.82 6.44 -10.42
N ALA A 382 13.31 5.72 -11.42
CA ALA A 382 14.05 4.60 -12.02
C ALA A 382 15.35 5.04 -12.72
N LEU A 383 15.34 6.21 -13.39
CA LEU A 383 16.54 6.79 -13.98
C LEU A 383 17.56 7.21 -12.92
N ALA A 384 17.12 7.78 -11.79
CA ALA A 384 18.00 8.14 -10.69
C ALA A 384 18.70 6.88 -10.12
N LEU A 385 17.96 5.80 -9.89
CA LEU A 385 18.54 4.52 -9.47
C LEU A 385 19.49 3.93 -10.52
N HIS A 386 19.16 4.03 -11.80
CA HIS A 386 20.06 3.63 -12.87
C HIS A 386 21.36 4.44 -12.84
N ALA A 387 21.27 5.75 -12.68
CA ALA A 387 22.43 6.63 -12.59
C ALA A 387 23.33 6.28 -11.40
N VAL A 388 22.74 5.93 -10.25
CA VAL A 388 23.49 5.41 -9.09
C VAL A 388 24.22 4.12 -9.48
N ARG A 389 23.50 3.12 -10.03
CA ARG A 389 24.10 1.84 -10.46
C ARG A 389 25.27 2.06 -11.42
N ARG A 390 25.14 2.96 -12.40
CA ARG A 390 26.23 3.31 -13.33
C ARG A 390 27.41 3.99 -12.65
N THR A 391 27.15 4.79 -11.62
CA THR A 391 28.18 5.56 -10.91
C THR A 391 29.03 4.68 -9.98
N ILE A 392 28.40 3.80 -9.20
CA ILE A 392 29.10 3.00 -8.18
C ILE A 392 29.37 1.55 -8.62
N GLY A 393 28.83 1.12 -9.76
CA GLY A 393 28.94 -0.24 -10.28
C GLY A 393 27.96 -1.22 -9.64
N ASP A 394 27.73 -2.34 -10.34
CA ASP A 394 26.71 -3.33 -9.99
C ASP A 394 26.89 -3.93 -8.59
N GLU A 395 28.10 -4.36 -8.25
CA GLU A 395 28.39 -5.01 -6.96
C GLU A 395 28.04 -4.09 -5.78
N ARG A 396 28.48 -2.83 -5.83
CA ARG A 396 28.19 -1.85 -4.78
C ARG A 396 26.72 -1.42 -4.78
N PHE A 397 26.10 -1.32 -5.95
CA PHE A 397 24.69 -0.96 -6.06
C PHE A 397 23.79 -2.02 -5.44
N PHE A 398 23.94 -3.29 -5.79
CA PHE A 398 23.11 -4.34 -5.21
C PHE A 398 23.49 -4.60 -3.74
N GLY A 399 24.75 -4.39 -3.33
CA GLY A 399 25.13 -4.33 -1.92
C GLY A 399 24.40 -3.23 -1.14
N LEU A 400 24.29 -2.03 -1.73
CA LEU A 400 23.51 -0.91 -1.19
C LEU A 400 22.03 -1.29 -1.07
N ILE A 401 21.43 -1.90 -2.11
CA ILE A 401 20.01 -2.28 -2.05
C ILE A 401 19.77 -3.34 -0.98
N GLN A 402 20.64 -4.33 -0.84
CA GLN A 402 20.54 -5.34 0.22
C GLN A 402 20.70 -4.74 1.63
N GLU A 403 21.62 -3.78 1.83
CA GLU A 403 21.74 -3.07 3.11
C GLU A 403 20.51 -2.20 3.36
N TRP A 404 19.98 -1.53 2.34
CA TRP A 404 18.78 -0.70 2.41
C TRP A 404 17.58 -1.50 2.90
N THR A 405 17.28 -2.62 2.24
CA THR A 405 16.13 -3.47 2.57
C THR A 405 16.28 -4.17 3.91
N SER A 406 17.50 -4.55 4.30
CA SER A 406 17.79 -5.18 5.58
C SER A 406 17.67 -4.18 6.75
N LYS A 407 18.32 -3.02 6.62
CA LYS A 407 18.39 -2.00 7.68
C LYS A 407 17.01 -1.39 7.98
N TYR A 408 16.20 -1.16 6.96
CA TYR A 408 14.90 -0.49 7.09
C TYR A 408 13.71 -1.45 6.95
N ARG A 409 13.93 -2.76 7.10
CA ARG A 409 12.86 -3.77 7.05
C ARG A 409 11.72 -3.39 8.00
N TYR A 410 10.49 -3.36 7.46
CA TYR A 410 9.25 -2.95 8.15
C TYR A 410 9.22 -1.52 8.73
N SER A 411 10.20 -0.68 8.38
CA SER A 411 10.33 0.66 8.91
C SER A 411 9.76 1.71 7.98
N THR A 412 9.69 2.94 8.50
CA THR A 412 9.43 4.13 7.71
C THR A 412 10.74 4.69 7.15
N VAL A 413 10.74 5.14 5.90
CA VAL A 413 11.92 5.67 5.20
C VAL A 413 11.67 7.05 4.60
N ALA A 414 12.71 7.88 4.53
CA ALA A 414 12.71 9.15 3.81
C ALA A 414 13.82 9.19 2.74
N THR A 415 13.76 10.15 1.82
CA THR A 415 14.81 10.32 0.80
C THR A 415 16.20 10.43 1.43
N ALA A 416 16.32 11.19 2.53
CA ALA A 416 17.59 11.38 3.23
C ALA A 416 18.19 10.06 3.75
N ASP A 417 17.37 9.13 4.23
CA ASP A 417 17.84 7.83 4.70
C ASP A 417 18.56 7.05 3.60
N PHE A 418 18.00 7.07 2.39
CA PHE A 418 18.57 6.35 1.25
C PHE A 418 19.82 7.05 0.73
N THR A 419 19.81 8.38 0.57
CA THR A 419 20.96 9.12 0.05
C THR A 419 22.14 9.11 1.03
N ASP A 420 21.88 9.19 2.34
CA ASP A 420 22.90 9.04 3.38
C ASP A 420 23.50 7.63 3.37
N LEU A 421 22.67 6.58 3.22
CA LEU A 421 23.17 5.21 3.11
C LEU A 421 24.04 5.04 1.85
N ALA A 422 23.57 5.52 0.71
CA ALA A 422 24.27 5.42 -0.57
C ALA A 422 25.62 6.15 -0.57
N SER A 423 25.80 7.19 0.24
CA SER A 423 27.09 7.88 0.41
C SER A 423 28.20 6.92 0.91
N ARG A 424 27.84 5.94 1.75
CA ARG A 424 28.76 4.90 2.27
C ARG A 424 29.24 3.94 1.18
N PHE A 425 28.48 3.83 0.10
CA PHE A 425 28.80 3.03 -1.08
C PHE A 425 29.53 3.84 -2.16
N GLY A 426 29.88 5.10 -1.87
CA GLY A 426 30.63 5.98 -2.77
C GLY A 426 29.75 6.78 -3.74
N CYS A 427 28.45 6.90 -3.48
CA CYS A 427 27.58 7.74 -4.30
C CYS A 427 27.81 9.24 -3.96
N PRO A 428 28.17 10.09 -4.94
CA PRO A 428 28.43 11.50 -4.69
C PRO A 428 27.13 12.28 -4.47
N ARG A 429 27.17 13.29 -3.59
CA ARG A 429 26.02 14.15 -3.29
C ARG A 429 25.47 14.88 -4.53
N SER A 430 26.35 15.29 -5.44
CA SER A 430 25.98 15.98 -6.67
C SER A 430 25.05 15.17 -7.58
N LEU A 431 25.07 13.84 -7.47
CA LEU A 431 24.12 12.99 -8.20
C LEU A 431 22.69 13.21 -7.70
N TRP A 432 22.51 13.34 -6.38
CA TRP A 432 21.20 13.54 -5.77
C TRP A 432 20.63 14.93 -6.06
N ASP A 433 21.47 15.97 -6.02
CA ASP A 433 21.04 17.32 -6.37
C ASP A 433 20.50 17.34 -7.82
N ALA A 434 21.22 16.74 -8.76
CA ALA A 434 20.84 16.69 -10.18
C ALA A 434 19.58 15.83 -10.45
N TRP A 435 19.47 14.65 -9.82
CA TRP A 435 18.38 13.72 -10.13
C TRP A 435 17.13 13.94 -9.28
N LEU A 436 17.25 14.42 -8.05
CA LEU A 436 16.14 14.51 -7.10
C LEU A 436 15.60 15.95 -6.95
N VAL A 437 16.50 16.94 -6.88
CA VAL A 437 16.16 18.33 -6.50
C VAL A 437 16.01 19.24 -7.71
N ASP A 438 16.94 19.17 -8.66
CA ASP A 438 16.89 20.01 -9.85
C ASP A 438 15.68 19.68 -10.71
N LYS A 439 15.02 20.69 -11.28
CA LYS A 439 13.88 20.43 -12.18
C LYS A 439 14.33 19.89 -13.54
N GLN A 440 15.50 20.31 -14.00
CA GLN A 440 16.07 19.88 -15.27
C GLN A 440 16.49 18.41 -15.22
N MET A 441 16.32 17.70 -16.34
CA MET A 441 16.77 16.32 -16.46
C MET A 441 18.29 16.29 -16.74
N PRO A 442 19.12 15.68 -15.88
CA PRO A 442 20.56 15.57 -16.12
C PRO A 442 20.88 14.61 -17.28
N SER A 443 22.12 14.62 -17.77
CA SER A 443 22.59 13.62 -18.74
C SER A 443 22.59 12.21 -18.11
N LEU A 444 22.22 11.20 -18.91
CA LEU A 444 22.32 9.81 -18.48
C LEU A 444 23.81 9.39 -18.40
N PRO A 445 24.27 8.82 -17.27
CA PRO A 445 25.66 8.36 -17.10
C PRO A 445 26.05 7.13 -17.94
#